data_AF-A0A1F1ZW35-F1
#
_entry.id   AF-A0A1F1ZW35-F1
#
_cell.length_a   1.000
_cell.length_b   1.000
_cell.length_c   1.000
_cell.angle_alpha   90.00
_cell.angle_beta   90.00
_cell.angle_gamma   90.00
#
_symmetry.space_group_name_H-M   'P 1'
#
loop_
_entity.id
_entity.type
_entity.pdbx_description
1 polymer ?
#
loop_
_entity_poly.entity_id
_entity_poly.type
_entity_poly.pdbx_seq_one_letter_code
_entity_poly.pdbx_strand_id
1 'polypeptide(L)'
;MSTAPRVVGDPHVHAHVLVNNKQRSLDGKFRTIDGVSLYHEARAAGMLYQAQLRAEISSSLGVQRGQAKNGCAEIIGLDDAEMPTVAQVVNAVIAERSTFTWADIFEVAAGLVPAEVARENIYDRLEYLVDGVMNSGVAWTVTPERDFRKRH
;
A
#
# COMPACT_ATOMS: atom_id res chain seq x y z
N MET A 1 5.52 -9.58 -7.21
CA MET A 1 5.05 -8.52 -8.14
C MET A 1 3.54 -8.40 -7.94
N SER A 2 3.13 -7.57 -6.98
CA SER A 2 1.72 -7.37 -6.64
C SER A 2 1.07 -6.48 -7.70
N THR A 3 0.06 -7.00 -8.39
CA THR A 3 -0.75 -6.27 -9.38
C THR A 3 -2.09 -5.86 -8.78
N ALA A 4 -2.07 -5.34 -7.55
CA ALA A 4 -3.27 -4.75 -6.97
C ALA A 4 -3.70 -3.54 -7.83
N PRO A 5 -4.99 -3.39 -8.16
CA PRO A 5 -5.48 -2.25 -8.92
C PRO A 5 -5.25 -0.95 -8.12
N ARG A 6 -4.69 0.09 -8.74
CA ARG A 6 -4.62 1.43 -8.13
C ARG A 6 -6.05 1.93 -7.87
N VAL A 7 -6.35 2.30 -6.64
CA VAL A 7 -7.66 2.83 -6.24
C VAL A 7 -7.55 4.34 -6.04
N VAL A 8 -8.65 5.06 -6.25
CA VAL A 8 -8.70 6.50 -5.98
C VAL A 8 -8.46 6.72 -4.48
N GLY A 9 -7.42 7.49 -4.15
CA GLY A 9 -7.04 7.77 -2.76
C GLY A 9 -5.63 7.28 -2.40
N ASP A 10 -5.03 6.42 -3.22
CA ASP A 10 -3.65 5.97 -3.02
C ASP A 10 -2.68 7.17 -2.97
N PRO A 11 -1.71 7.18 -2.03
CA PRO A 11 -0.71 8.23 -1.96
C PRO A 11 0.05 8.36 -3.29
N HIS A 12 -0.18 9.46 -4.01
CA HIS A 12 0.45 9.72 -5.31
C HIS A 12 1.17 11.07 -5.30
N VAL A 13 2.46 11.03 -4.96
CA VAL A 13 3.30 12.23 -4.91
C VAL A 13 3.61 12.71 -6.34
N HIS A 14 3.24 13.96 -6.63
CA HIS A 14 3.50 14.61 -7.90
C HIS A 14 3.70 16.12 -7.70
N ALA A 15 4.30 16.78 -8.70
CA ALA A 15 4.51 18.22 -8.71
C ALA A 15 3.84 18.85 -9.93
N HIS A 16 3.19 20.00 -9.72
CA HIS A 16 2.65 20.83 -10.79
C HIS A 16 3.63 21.97 -11.12
N VAL A 17 4.23 21.93 -12.31
CA VAL A 17 5.09 23.00 -12.81
C VAL A 17 4.32 23.81 -13.85
N LEU A 18 3.90 25.01 -13.48
CA LEU A 18 3.15 25.91 -14.35
C LEU A 18 4.12 26.80 -15.15
N VAL A 19 4.05 26.72 -16.47
CA VAL A 19 4.86 27.53 -17.39
C VAL A 19 3.99 28.61 -18.02
N ASN A 20 4.43 29.86 -17.98
CA ASN A 20 3.73 30.97 -18.61
C ASN A 20 3.86 30.86 -20.14
N ASN A 21 2.73 30.85 -20.87
CA ASN A 21 2.71 30.83 -22.33
C ASN A 21 3.06 32.19 -22.98
N LYS A 22 3.87 33.02 -22.31
CA LYS A 22 4.44 34.25 -22.85
C LYS A 22 5.91 34.32 -22.52
N GLN A 23 6.74 34.33 -23.55
CA GLN A 23 8.18 34.45 -23.46
C GLN A 23 8.65 35.69 -24.22
N ARG A 24 9.62 36.40 -23.65
CA ARG A 24 10.29 37.51 -24.34
C ARG A 24 11.32 36.95 -25.31
N SER A 25 11.20 37.33 -26.57
CA SER A 25 12.13 36.98 -27.65
C SER A 25 13.34 37.92 -27.65
N LEU A 26 14.41 37.55 -28.38
CA LEU A 26 15.64 38.33 -28.52
C LEU A 26 15.40 39.72 -29.11
N ASP A 27 14.36 39.88 -29.92
CA ASP A 27 13.88 41.15 -30.47
C ASP A 27 13.08 42.01 -29.45
N GLY A 28 13.00 41.57 -28.19
CA GLY A 28 12.31 42.24 -27.11
C GLY A 28 10.79 42.09 -27.09
N LYS A 29 10.19 41.45 -28.11
CA LYS A 29 8.74 41.23 -28.20
C LYS A 29 8.32 39.98 -27.42
N PHE A 30 7.09 39.98 -26.89
CA PHE A 30 6.52 38.79 -26.25
C PHE A 30 5.82 37.90 -27.27
N ARG A 31 6.08 36.59 -27.19
CA ARG A 31 5.50 35.56 -28.06
C ARG A 31 5.06 34.36 -27.23
N THR A 32 4.21 33.52 -27.81
CA THR A 32 3.83 32.24 -27.21
C THR A 32 4.99 31.25 -27.26
N ILE A 33 5.00 30.33 -26.29
CA ILE A 33 5.95 29.22 -26.31
C ILE A 33 5.56 28.27 -27.44
N ASP A 34 6.57 27.71 -28.11
CA ASP A 34 6.35 26.62 -29.04
C ASP A 34 5.97 25.34 -28.28
N GLY A 35 4.67 25.12 -28.13
CA GLY A 35 4.12 23.96 -27.44
C GLY A 35 4.39 22.63 -28.15
N VAL A 36 4.64 22.64 -29.47
CA VAL A 36 4.92 21.41 -30.23
C VAL A 36 6.32 20.91 -29.86
N SER A 37 7.32 21.78 -29.93
CA SER A 37 8.67 21.45 -29.48
C SER A 37 8.69 21.02 -28.01
N LEU A 38 7.95 21.71 -27.14
CA LEU A 38 7.85 21.34 -25.72
C LEU A 38 7.24 19.94 -25.52
N TYR A 39 6.20 19.60 -26.29
CA TYR A 39 5.57 18.29 -26.22
C TYR A 39 6.52 17.17 -26.66
N HIS A 40 7.32 17.39 -27.71
CA HIS A 40 8.33 16.43 -28.16
C HIS A 40 9.40 16.15 -27.09
N GLU A 41 9.77 17.17 -26.30
CA GLU A 41 10.76 17.03 -25.23
C GLU A 41 10.19 16.53 -23.90
N ALA A 42 8.86 16.49 -23.72
CA ALA A 42 8.21 16.16 -22.45
C ALA A 42 8.64 14.80 -21.89
N ARG A 43 8.82 13.80 -22.76
CA ARG A 43 9.27 12.46 -22.35
C ARG A 43 10.71 12.49 -21.83
N ALA A 44 11.60 13.19 -22.52
CA ALA A 44 13.00 13.31 -22.12
C ALA A 44 13.13 14.07 -20.80
N ALA A 45 12.42 15.19 -20.65
CA ALA A 45 12.33 15.94 -19.41
C ALA A 45 11.82 15.07 -18.25
N GLY A 46 10.78 14.26 -18.48
CA GLY A 46 10.27 13.30 -17.50
C GLY A 46 11.30 12.25 -17.08
N MET A 47 12.11 11.75 -18.02
CA MET A 47 13.19 10.80 -17.72
C MET A 47 14.30 11.44 -16.87
N LEU A 48 14.69 12.68 -17.18
CA LEU A 48 15.68 13.43 -16.39
C LEU A 48 15.16 13.69 -14.97
N TYR A 49 13.91 14.11 -14.83
CA TYR A 49 13.27 14.28 -13.53
C TYR A 49 13.31 13.00 -12.71
N GLN A 50 12.88 11.87 -13.28
CA GLN A 50 12.89 10.59 -12.57
C GLN A 50 14.32 10.14 -12.21
N ALA A 51 15.29 10.36 -13.08
CA ALA A 51 16.69 10.04 -12.81
C ALA A 51 17.25 10.86 -11.64
N GLN A 52 17.04 12.17 -11.64
CA GLN A 52 17.52 13.06 -10.58
C GLN A 52 16.80 12.78 -9.26
N LEU A 53 15.48 12.65 -9.28
CA LEU A 53 14.69 12.33 -8.10
C LEU A 53 15.19 11.05 -7.43
N ARG A 54 15.53 10.04 -8.23
CA ARG A 54 16.12 8.81 -7.68
C ARG A 54 17.48 9.08 -7.04
N ALA A 55 18.38 9.78 -7.72
CA ALA A 55 19.70 10.09 -7.19
C ALA A 55 19.60 10.83 -5.84
N GLU A 56 18.79 11.89 -5.77
CA GLU A 56 18.61 12.70 -4.57
C GLU A 56 17.98 11.94 -3.41
N ILE A 57 16.92 11.17 -3.67
CA ILE A 57 16.27 10.38 -2.61
C ILE A 57 17.21 9.27 -2.11
N SER A 58 17.99 8.65 -3.01
CA SER A 58 18.97 7.63 -2.60
C SER A 58 20.12 8.24 -1.78
N SER A 59 20.63 9.41 -2.15
CA SER A 59 21.70 10.07 -1.40
C SER A 59 21.23 10.66 -0.07
N SER A 60 20.02 11.20 -0.01
CA SER A 60 19.48 11.85 1.20
C SER A 60 18.90 10.86 2.22
N LEU A 61 18.22 9.79 1.75
CA LEU A 61 17.55 8.82 2.62
C LEU A 61 18.22 7.44 2.67
N GLY A 62 19.28 7.21 1.87
CA GLY A 62 20.00 5.93 1.85
C GLY A 62 19.23 4.76 1.23
N VAL A 63 18.12 5.02 0.54
CA VAL A 63 17.26 3.95 0.00
C VAL A 63 17.86 3.29 -1.24
N GLN A 64 17.76 1.96 -1.29
CA GLN A 64 18.16 1.15 -2.43
C GLN A 64 16.99 0.97 -3.40
N ARG A 65 17.30 0.88 -4.69
CA ARG A 65 16.29 0.71 -5.74
C ARG A 65 16.58 -0.51 -6.59
N GLY A 66 15.51 -1.14 -7.05
CA GLY A 66 15.58 -2.24 -8.00
C GLY A 66 16.02 -1.76 -9.39
N GLN A 67 16.08 -2.71 -10.33
CA GLN A 67 16.38 -2.40 -11.72
C GLN A 67 15.31 -1.48 -12.33
N ALA A 68 15.75 -0.40 -12.97
CA ALA A 68 14.83 0.50 -13.65
C ALA A 68 14.20 -0.18 -14.89
N LYS A 69 12.87 -0.10 -15.01
CA LYS A 69 12.09 -0.52 -16.19
C LYS A 69 11.30 0.68 -16.69
N ASN A 70 11.40 1.00 -17.98
CA ASN A 70 10.75 2.17 -18.60
C ASN A 70 11.03 3.51 -17.89
N GLY A 71 12.20 3.64 -17.25
CA GLY A 71 12.57 4.85 -16.51
C GLY A 71 12.08 4.88 -15.06
N CYS A 72 11.27 3.91 -14.61
CA CYS A 72 10.79 3.80 -13.22
C CYS A 72 11.57 2.71 -12.47
N ALA A 73 11.86 2.91 -11.19
CA ALA A 73 12.46 1.90 -10.33
C ALA A 73 11.82 1.94 -8.95
N GLU A 74 11.33 0.80 -8.49
CA GLU A 74 10.77 0.64 -7.15
C GLU A 74 11.87 0.64 -6.09
N ILE A 75 11.53 1.07 -4.88
CA ILE A 75 12.43 1.01 -3.72
C ILE A 75 12.41 -0.41 -3.16
N ILE A 76 13.58 -0.98 -2.92
CA ILE A 76 13.72 -2.31 -2.33
C ILE A 76 13.32 -2.25 -0.85
N GLY A 77 12.56 -3.24 -0.39
CA GLY A 77 12.11 -3.31 1.01
C GLY A 77 10.80 -2.58 1.29
N LEU A 78 10.15 -2.03 0.26
CA LEU A 78 8.76 -1.55 0.33
C LEU A 78 7.73 -2.60 -0.13
N ASP A 79 8.19 -3.78 -0.53
CA ASP A 79 7.32 -4.90 -0.89
C ASP A 79 6.81 -5.57 0.40
N ASP A 80 5.50 -5.40 0.65
CA ASP A 80 4.66 -6.04 1.65
C ASP A 80 5.11 -5.86 3.12
N ALA A 81 4.48 -4.92 3.83
CA ALA A 81 4.45 -4.97 5.30
C ALA A 81 4.02 -6.39 5.73
N GLU A 82 4.86 -7.03 6.55
CA GLU A 82 4.72 -8.43 6.90
C GLU A 82 3.40 -8.63 7.66
N MET A 83 2.46 -9.36 7.04
CA MET A 83 1.20 -9.68 7.69
C MET A 83 1.46 -10.62 8.87
N PRO A 84 0.74 -10.47 10.00
CA PRO A 84 0.85 -11.39 11.12
C PRO A 84 0.51 -12.82 10.65
N THR A 85 1.30 -13.79 11.07
CA THR A 85 1.06 -15.20 10.80
C THR A 85 -0.08 -15.77 11.65
N VAL A 86 -0.71 -16.84 11.20
CA VAL A 86 -1.74 -17.58 11.95
C VAL A 86 -1.26 -17.92 13.37
N ALA A 87 -0.01 -18.37 13.52
CA ALA A 87 0.55 -18.72 14.82
C ALA A 87 0.67 -17.52 15.77
N GLN A 88 1.03 -16.34 15.25
CA GLN A 88 1.10 -15.11 16.05
C GLN A 88 -0.29 -14.68 16.53
N VAL A 89 -1.30 -14.75 15.67
CA VAL A 89 -2.70 -14.45 16.03
C VAL A 89 -3.19 -15.43 17.09
N VAL A 90 -2.99 -16.74 16.91
CA VAL A 90 -3.37 -17.77 17.90
C VAL A 90 -2.70 -17.50 19.25
N ASN A 91 -1.39 -17.28 19.27
CA ASN A 91 -0.65 -17.06 20.51
C ASN A 91 -1.14 -15.82 21.28
N ALA A 92 -1.46 -14.74 20.56
CA ALA A 92 -2.00 -13.53 21.17
C ALA A 92 -3.40 -13.76 21.76
N VAL A 93 -4.28 -14.46 21.05
CA VAL A 93 -5.63 -14.77 21.54
C VAL A 93 -5.58 -15.66 22.77
N ILE A 94 -4.81 -16.76 22.76
CA ILE A 94 -4.77 -17.72 23.88
C ILE A 94 -4.05 -17.19 25.12
N ALA A 95 -3.16 -16.20 24.95
CA ALA A 95 -2.46 -15.58 26.07
C ALA A 95 -3.42 -14.80 26.98
N GLU A 96 -4.49 -14.25 26.41
CA GLU A 96 -5.44 -13.41 27.13
C GLU A 96 -6.76 -14.15 27.41
N ARG A 97 -7.17 -15.08 26.55
CA ARG A 97 -8.50 -15.71 26.61
C ARG A 97 -8.46 -17.21 26.34
N SER A 98 -9.06 -17.99 27.24
CA SER A 98 -9.25 -19.44 27.06
C SER A 98 -10.47 -19.80 26.21
N THR A 99 -11.40 -18.86 26.02
CA THR A 99 -12.58 -18.99 25.15
C THR A 99 -12.71 -17.72 24.32
N PHE A 100 -12.90 -17.85 23.02
CA PHE A 100 -12.94 -16.73 22.10
C PHE A 100 -13.88 -17.01 20.93
N THR A 101 -14.41 -15.94 20.34
CA THR A 101 -15.27 -15.96 19.17
C THR A 101 -14.50 -15.52 17.92
N TRP A 102 -15.13 -15.67 16.76
CA TRP A 102 -14.58 -15.20 15.49
C TRP A 102 -14.25 -13.70 15.51
N ALA A 103 -15.09 -12.88 16.16
CA ALA A 103 -14.85 -11.45 16.31
C ALA A 103 -13.61 -11.13 17.16
N ASP A 104 -13.34 -11.93 18.20
CA ASP A 104 -12.16 -11.74 19.05
C ASP A 104 -10.86 -12.04 18.28
N ILE A 105 -10.87 -13.07 17.43
CA ILE A 105 -9.71 -13.40 16.56
C ILE A 105 -9.49 -12.28 15.54
N PHE A 106 -10.57 -11.77 14.95
CA PHE A 106 -10.50 -10.68 13.98
C PHE A 106 -9.91 -9.41 14.59
N GLU A 107 -10.34 -9.05 15.81
CA GLU A 107 -9.83 -7.87 16.53
C GLU A 107 -8.33 -8.00 16.83
N VAL A 108 -7.88 -9.16 17.32
CA VAL A 108 -6.46 -9.42 17.59
C VAL A 108 -5.63 -9.43 16.31
N ALA A 109 -6.12 -10.08 15.25
CA ALA A 109 -5.44 -10.10 13.96
C ALA A 109 -5.30 -8.67 13.41
N ALA A 110 -6.35 -7.87 13.44
CA ALA A 110 -6.33 -6.47 13.01
C ALA A 110 -5.37 -5.60 13.86
N GLY A 111 -5.30 -5.85 15.17
CA GLY A 111 -4.36 -5.16 16.07
C GLY A 111 -2.89 -5.52 15.83
N LEU A 112 -2.61 -6.66 15.20
CA LEU A 112 -1.28 -7.10 14.83
C LEU A 112 -0.87 -6.70 13.40
N VAL A 113 -1.80 -6.18 12.60
CA VAL A 113 -1.49 -5.69 11.25
C VAL A 113 -0.67 -4.39 11.36
N PRO A 114 0.53 -4.33 10.75
CA PRO A 114 1.31 -3.10 10.73
C PRO A 114 0.53 -1.94 10.09
N ALA A 115 0.71 -0.72 10.59
CA ALA A 115 0.00 0.47 10.12
C ALA A 115 0.29 0.81 8.65
N GLU A 116 1.37 0.25 8.12
CA GLU A 116 1.86 0.40 6.75
C GLU A 116 1.11 -0.49 5.74
N VAL A 117 0.31 -1.46 6.20
CA VAL A 117 -0.54 -2.29 5.32
C VAL A 117 -1.72 -1.45 4.82
N ALA A 118 -1.87 -1.37 3.50
CA ALA A 118 -2.95 -0.62 2.85
C ALA A 118 -4.32 -1.22 3.17
N ARG A 119 -5.26 -0.37 3.61
CA ARG A 119 -6.55 -0.78 4.20
C ARG A 119 -7.46 -1.50 3.20
N GLU A 120 -7.24 -1.31 1.91
CA GLU A 120 -8.06 -1.85 0.84
C GLU A 120 -7.92 -3.37 0.66
N ASN A 121 -6.86 -4.00 1.18
CA ASN A 121 -6.66 -5.46 1.16
C ASN A 121 -6.64 -6.09 2.56
N ILE A 122 -6.83 -5.30 3.62
CA ILE A 122 -6.77 -5.78 5.01
C ILE A 122 -7.90 -6.77 5.30
N TYR A 123 -9.13 -6.49 4.83
CA TYR A 123 -10.27 -7.35 5.14
C TYR A 123 -10.13 -8.76 4.54
N ASP A 124 -9.84 -8.88 3.25
CA ASP A 124 -9.65 -10.18 2.59
C ASP A 124 -8.46 -10.96 3.18
N ARG A 125 -7.37 -10.27 3.53
CA ARG A 125 -6.20 -10.89 4.16
C ARG A 125 -6.45 -11.29 5.62
N LEU A 126 -7.23 -10.50 6.37
CA LEU A 126 -7.66 -10.84 7.73
C LEU A 126 -8.60 -12.04 7.72
N GLU A 127 -9.53 -12.10 6.76
CA GLU A 127 -10.44 -13.24 6.62
C GLU A 127 -9.66 -14.53 6.34
N TYR A 128 -8.65 -14.48 5.46
CA TYR A 128 -7.74 -15.61 5.24
C TYR A 128 -6.98 -16.04 6.51
N LEU A 129 -6.50 -15.08 7.32
CA LEU A 129 -5.82 -15.38 8.57
C LEU A 129 -6.77 -16.00 9.60
N VAL A 130 -7.97 -15.45 9.75
CA VAL A 130 -8.99 -15.96 10.67
C VAL A 130 -9.44 -17.37 10.26
N ASP A 131 -9.65 -17.60 8.96
CA ASP A 131 -9.93 -18.94 8.43
C ASP A 131 -8.77 -19.91 8.68
N GLY A 132 -7.52 -19.44 8.53
CA GLY A 132 -6.33 -20.21 8.87
C GLY A 132 -6.28 -20.59 10.36
N VAL A 133 -6.65 -19.67 11.25
CA VAL A 133 -6.77 -19.94 12.71
C VAL A 133 -7.83 -20.99 12.97
N MET A 134 -9.02 -20.86 12.38
CA MET A 134 -10.12 -21.82 12.56
C MET A 134 -9.75 -23.22 12.05
N ASN A 135 -8.99 -23.30 10.96
CA ASN A 135 -8.55 -24.55 10.36
C ASN A 135 -7.27 -25.14 10.99
N SER A 136 -6.62 -24.42 11.92
CA SER A 136 -5.37 -24.87 12.57
C SER A 136 -5.56 -26.01 13.59
N GLY A 137 -6.81 -26.34 13.93
CA GLY A 137 -7.14 -27.38 14.91
C GLY A 137 -6.93 -26.97 16.38
N VAL A 138 -6.47 -25.74 16.64
CA VAL A 138 -6.26 -25.19 18.00
C VAL A 138 -7.58 -24.69 18.61
N ALA A 139 -8.50 -24.21 17.78
CA ALA A 139 -9.83 -23.78 18.22
C ALA A 139 -10.81 -24.96 18.19
N TRP A 140 -11.19 -25.48 19.35
CA TRP A 140 -12.39 -26.31 19.46
C TRP A 140 -13.62 -25.40 19.39
N THR A 141 -14.41 -25.48 18.33
CA THR A 141 -15.69 -24.77 18.24
C THR A 141 -16.64 -25.33 19.29
N VAL A 142 -16.79 -24.63 20.41
CA VAL A 142 -17.92 -24.83 21.32
C VAL A 142 -19.12 -24.10 20.70
N THR A 143 -19.93 -24.81 19.92
CA THR A 143 -21.26 -24.32 19.57
C THR A 143 -22.14 -24.52 20.81
N PRO A 144 -22.56 -23.46 21.53
CA PRO A 144 -23.51 -23.67 22.62
C PRO A 144 -24.79 -24.24 22.01
N GLU A 145 -25.21 -25.43 22.47
CA GLU A 145 -26.50 -25.99 22.11
C GLU A 145 -27.58 -24.97 22.46
N ARG A 146 -28.28 -24.50 21.44
CA ARG A 146 -29.35 -23.52 21.59
C ARG A 146 -30.62 -24.26 22.04
N ASP A 147 -30.71 -24.56 23.33
CA ASP A 147 -31.90 -25.22 23.90
C ASP A 147 -33.07 -24.22 23.94
N PHE A 148 -33.86 -24.16 22.86
CA PHE A 148 -35.15 -23.48 22.83
C PHE A 148 -36.19 -24.29 23.61
N ARG A 149 -36.07 -24.35 24.95
CA ARG A 149 -37.17 -24.83 25.79
C ARG A 149 -38.27 -23.77 25.83
N LYS A 150 -39.40 -24.15 25.23
CA LYS A 150 -40.69 -23.45 25.22
C LYS A 150 -41.05 -22.98 26.63
N ARG A 151 -41.29 -21.67 26.77
CA ARG A 151 -42.11 -21.14 27.86
C ARG A 151 -43.58 -21.30 27.45
N HIS A 152 -44.28 -22.19 28.15
CA HIS A 152 -45.73 -22.16 28.26
C HIS A 152 -46.16 -21.04 29.21
#